data_AF-A0A9D7SWG0-F1
#
_entry.id   AF-A0A9D7SWG0-F1
#
_cell.length_a   1.000
_cell.length_b   1.000
_cell.length_c   1.000
_cell.angle_alpha   90.00
_cell.angle_beta   90.00
_cell.angle_gamma   90.00
#
_symmetry.space_group_name_H-M   'P 1'
#
loop_
_entity.id
_entity.type
_entity.pdbx_description
1 polymer ?
#
loop_
_entity_poly.entity_id
_entity_poly.type
_entity_poly.pdbx_seq_one_letter_code
_entity_poly.pdbx_strand_id
1 'polypeptide(L)'
;MYPGLLHAHSGLRWIVLLLIIINVFNALKGYAGNKAVGPMDKKLSLFALIFTHTQVLIGLGLYAISPKVQFSSATMANSQLRFFTMEHTLMMLIAVILITIGHGAVKRGSFKKEFWYYFIALVIILAAIPWPFRTMLGSGWF
;
A
#
# COMPACT_ATOMS: atom_id res chain seq x y z
N MET A 1 5.21 23.18 -0.16
CA MET A 1 4.21 22.11 -0.37
C MET A 1 4.84 20.74 -0.51
N TYR A 2 5.80 20.53 -1.42
CA TYR A 2 6.41 19.21 -1.66
C TYR A 2 7.00 18.51 -0.40
N PRO A 3 7.85 19.13 0.43
CA PRO A 3 8.43 18.45 1.59
C PRO A 3 7.39 17.99 2.62
N GLY A 4 6.35 18.80 2.84
CA GLY A 4 5.25 18.46 3.74
C GLY A 4 4.46 17.23 3.27
N LEU A 5 4.11 17.19 1.98
CA LEU A 5 3.45 16.01 1.40
C LEU A 5 4.36 14.77 1.43
N LEU A 6 5.67 14.94 1.20
CA LEU A 6 6.64 13.86 1.20
C LEU A 6 6.72 13.21 2.58
N HIS A 7 6.91 14.01 3.62
CA HIS A 7 6.95 13.51 5.00
C HIS A 7 5.61 12.92 5.43
N ALA A 8 4.48 13.52 5.04
CA ALA A 8 3.15 12.97 5.33
C ALA A 8 2.96 11.59 4.69
N HIS A 9 3.26 11.43 3.41
CA HIS A 9 3.15 10.15 2.71
C HIS A 9 4.11 9.10 3.28
N SER A 10 5.34 9.50 3.58
CA SER A 10 6.36 8.60 4.10
C SER A 10 6.07 8.13 5.53
N GLY A 11 5.57 9.03 6.39
CA GLY A 11 5.11 8.69 7.73
C GLY A 11 3.86 7.80 7.71
N LEU A 12 2.85 8.17 6.92
CA LEU A 12 1.58 7.44 6.82
C LEU A 12 1.76 6.00 6.33
N ARG A 13 2.78 5.76 5.49
CA ARG A 13 3.17 4.42 5.01
C ARG A 13 3.32 3.41 6.14
N TRP A 14 3.91 3.81 7.26
CA TRP A 14 4.15 2.92 8.39
C TRP A 14 2.85 2.51 9.08
N ILE A 15 1.88 3.42 9.17
CA ILE A 15 0.54 3.13 9.69
C ILE A 15 -0.18 2.16 8.74
N VAL A 16 -0.14 2.42 7.43
CA VAL A 16 -0.72 1.52 6.41
C VAL A 16 -0.11 0.12 6.51
N LEU A 17 1.22 0.03 6.55
CA LEU A 17 1.94 -1.24 6.62
C LEU A 17 1.56 -2.03 7.88
N LEU A 18 1.52 -1.36 9.04
CA LEU A 18 1.11 -1.98 10.31
C LEU A 18 -0.32 -2.53 10.22
N LEU A 19 -1.27 -1.74 9.72
CA LEU A 19 -2.67 -2.15 9.61
C LEU A 19 -2.86 -3.32 8.64
N ILE A 20 -2.14 -3.34 7.52
CA ILE A 20 -2.19 -4.46 6.57
C ILE A 20 -1.62 -5.73 7.21
N ILE A 21 -0.47 -5.65 7.89
CA ILE A 21 0.14 -6.78 8.59
C ILE A 21 -0.83 -7.35 9.65
N ILE A 22 -1.45 -6.48 10.46
CA ILE A 22 -2.44 -6.89 11.47
C ILE A 22 -3.60 -7.64 10.80
N ASN A 23 -4.15 -7.10 9.70
CA ASN A 23 -5.25 -7.75 8.98
C ASN A 23 -4.83 -9.10 8.38
N VAL A 24 -3.62 -9.23 7.80
CA VAL A 24 -3.11 -10.52 7.29
C VAL A 24 -3.06 -11.56 8.41
N PHE A 25 -2.48 -11.23 9.57
CA PHE A 25 -2.41 -12.17 10.69
C PHE A 25 -3.79 -12.49 11.27
N ASN A 26 -4.66 -11.49 11.38
CA ASN A 26 -6.01 -11.67 11.89
C ASN A 26 -6.84 -12.58 10.97
N ALA A 27 -6.82 -12.31 9.66
CA ALA A 27 -7.49 -13.11 8.65
C ALA A 27 -6.93 -14.54 8.58
N LEU A 28 -5.62 -14.71 8.74
CA LEU A 28 -4.99 -16.05 8.81
C LEU A 28 -5.50 -16.83 10.03
N LYS A 29 -5.53 -16.21 11.22
CA LYS A 29 -6.05 -16.85 12.44
C LYS A 29 -7.54 -17.19 12.31
N GLY A 30 -8.33 -16.29 11.73
CA GLY A 30 -9.75 -16.51 11.48
C GLY A 30 -10.00 -17.64 10.48
N TYR A 31 -9.23 -17.66 9.38
CA TYR A 31 -9.31 -18.69 8.35
C TYR A 31 -8.86 -20.07 8.86
N ALA A 32 -7.68 -20.17 9.48
CA ALA A 32 -7.13 -21.43 9.97
C ALA A 32 -7.94 -22.00 11.14
N GLY A 33 -8.52 -21.14 11.98
CA GLY A 33 -9.37 -21.53 13.10
C GLY A 33 -10.85 -21.71 12.76
N ASN A 34 -11.24 -21.60 11.49
CA ASN A 34 -12.63 -21.66 11.02
C ASN A 34 -13.59 -20.76 11.82
N LYS A 35 -13.14 -19.56 12.19
CA LYS A 35 -13.90 -18.62 13.02
C LYS A 35 -14.90 -17.84 12.17
N ALA A 36 -16.03 -17.48 12.76
CA ALA A 36 -16.94 -16.51 12.18
C ALA A 36 -16.33 -15.10 12.22
N VAL A 37 -16.55 -14.30 11.17
CA VAL A 37 -16.09 -12.91 11.13
C VAL A 37 -16.90 -12.07 12.11
N GLY A 38 -16.21 -11.44 13.06
CA GLY A 38 -16.77 -10.54 14.06
C GLY A 38 -16.72 -9.05 13.68
N PRO A 39 -17.29 -8.19 14.54
CA PRO A 39 -17.29 -6.74 14.33
C PRO A 39 -15.90 -6.12 14.33
N MET A 40 -14.98 -6.64 15.15
CA MET A 40 -13.61 -6.12 15.26
C MET A 40 -12.82 -6.34 13.98
N ASP A 41 -12.97 -7.52 13.35
CA ASP A 41 -12.31 -7.86 12.09
C ASP A 41 -12.70 -6.88 10.98
N LYS A 42 -14.01 -6.59 10.89
CA LYS A 42 -14.54 -5.62 9.93
C LYS A 42 -14.02 -4.20 10.18
N LYS A 43 -13.86 -3.80 11.45
CA LYS A 43 -13.29 -2.49 11.82
C LYS A 43 -11.81 -2.40 11.49
N LEU A 44 -11.02 -3.43 11.80
CA LEU A 44 -9.59 -3.48 11.46
C LEU A 44 -9.37 -3.37 9.95
N SER A 45 -10.16 -4.10 9.17
CA SER A 45 -10.11 -4.03 7.72
C SER A 45 -10.54 -2.66 7.19
N LEU A 46 -11.57 -2.04 7.79
CA LEU A 46 -12.01 -0.69 7.44
C LEU A 46 -10.93 0.35 7.70
N PHE A 47 -10.21 0.28 8.83
CA PHE A 47 -9.10 1.20 9.08
C PHE A 47 -7.98 1.01 8.06
N ALA A 48 -7.60 -0.23 7.75
CA ALA A 48 -6.62 -0.48 6.68
C ALA A 48 -7.07 0.12 5.34
N LEU A 49 -8.35 -0.02 4.99
CA LEU A 49 -8.92 0.58 3.79
C LEU A 49 -8.78 2.11 3.79
N ILE A 50 -9.26 2.78 4.84
CA ILE A 50 -9.24 4.24 4.97
C ILE A 50 -7.81 4.77 4.83
N PHE A 51 -6.89 4.26 5.66
CA PHE A 51 -5.49 4.71 5.65
C PHE A 51 -4.79 4.46 4.33
N THR A 52 -5.07 3.33 3.66
CA THR A 52 -4.52 3.05 2.33
C THR A 52 -5.05 4.04 1.28
N HIS A 53 -6.34 4.38 1.32
CA HIS A 53 -6.91 5.35 0.38
C HIS A 53 -6.38 6.75 0.64
N THR A 54 -6.27 7.19 1.90
CA THR A 54 -5.61 8.45 2.26
C THR A 54 -4.17 8.48 1.76
N GLN A 55 -3.43 7.37 1.90
CA GLN A 55 -2.06 7.24 1.41
C GLN A 55 -1.97 7.39 -0.11
N VAL A 56 -2.91 6.80 -0.86
CA VAL A 56 -2.98 6.97 -2.32
C VAL A 56 -3.31 8.42 -2.69
N LEU A 57 -4.25 9.08 -2.00
CA LEU A 57 -4.59 10.47 -2.28
C LEU A 57 -3.39 11.41 -2.08
N ILE A 58 -2.66 11.26 -0.97
CA ILE A 58 -1.42 12.02 -0.74
C ILE A 58 -0.37 11.65 -1.80
N GLY A 59 -0.27 10.37 -2.15
CA GLY A 59 0.63 9.85 -3.17
C GLY A 59 0.36 10.43 -4.56
N LEU A 60 -0.92 10.61 -4.95
CA LEU A 60 -1.31 11.27 -6.20
C LEU A 60 -0.96 12.77 -6.16
N GLY A 61 -1.14 13.42 -5.02
CA GLY A 61 -0.66 14.79 -4.82
C GLY A 61 0.85 14.90 -5.01
N LEU A 62 1.63 13.96 -4.45
CA LEU A 62 3.07 13.87 -4.68
C LEU A 62 3.41 13.57 -6.14
N TYR A 63 2.67 12.67 -6.78
CA TYR A 63 2.88 12.27 -8.16
C TYR A 63 2.82 13.48 -9.10
N ALA A 64 1.92 14.43 -8.83
CA ALA A 64 1.76 15.64 -9.63
C ALA A 64 2.89 16.68 -9.49
N ILE A 65 3.59 16.71 -8.34
CA ILE A 65 4.57 17.77 -8.03
C ILE A 65 6.01 17.25 -7.83
N SER A 66 6.21 15.94 -7.81
CA SER A 66 7.50 15.34 -7.48
C SER A 66 8.50 15.51 -8.63
N PRO A 67 9.74 15.95 -8.36
CA PRO A 67 10.78 16.03 -9.39
C PRO A 67 11.23 14.66 -9.90
N LYS A 68 10.92 13.58 -9.17
CA LYS A 68 11.21 12.19 -9.56
C LYS A 68 10.16 11.61 -10.53
N VAL A 69 9.04 12.29 -10.72
CA VAL A 69 8.01 11.91 -11.70
C VAL A 69 8.21 12.77 -12.94
N GLN A 70 8.70 12.14 -14.00
CA GLN A 70 8.97 12.82 -15.27
C GLN A 70 8.45 11.98 -16.42
N PHE A 71 7.85 12.65 -17.40
CA PHE A 71 7.43 12.06 -18.67
C PHE A 71 8.29 12.62 -19.79
N SER A 72 9.38 11.91 -20.10
CA SER A 72 10.29 12.23 -21.20
C SER A 72 10.78 10.95 -21.86
N SER A 73 11.46 11.08 -23.00
CA SER A 73 12.11 9.95 -23.68
C SER A 73 13.16 9.26 -22.80
N ALA A 74 13.74 9.97 -21.83
CA ALA A 74 14.73 9.44 -20.89
C ALA A 74 14.10 8.68 -19.71
N THR A 75 12.81 8.85 -19.43
CA THR A 75 12.13 8.25 -18.26
C THR A 75 12.29 6.74 -18.22
N MET A 76 12.08 6.06 -19.33
CA MET A 76 12.16 4.60 -19.38
C MET A 76 13.60 4.08 -19.31
N ALA A 77 14.58 4.87 -19.73
CA ALA A 77 16.00 4.52 -19.68
C ALA A 77 16.57 4.69 -18.26
N ASN A 78 16.12 5.69 -17.51
CA ASN A 78 16.57 5.95 -16.15
C ASN A 78 15.76 5.11 -15.13
N SER A 79 16.43 4.23 -14.40
CA SER A 79 15.78 3.32 -13.45
C SER A 79 15.05 4.05 -12.31
N GLN A 80 15.57 5.18 -11.84
CA GLN A 80 14.94 5.97 -10.78
C GLN A 80 13.66 6.63 -11.29
N LEU A 81 13.71 7.32 -12.44
CA LEU A 81 12.55 7.97 -13.03
C LEU A 81 11.48 6.94 -13.41
N ARG A 82 11.86 5.83 -14.05
CA ARG A 82 10.92 4.75 -14.39
C ARG A 82 10.22 4.19 -13.16
N PHE A 83 10.96 4.00 -12.06
CA PHE A 83 10.39 3.48 -10.83
C PHE A 83 9.31 4.41 -10.25
N PHE A 84 9.60 5.70 -10.07
CA PHE A 84 8.63 6.63 -9.46
C PHE A 84 7.50 7.01 -10.41
N THR A 85 7.76 7.14 -11.71
CA THR A 85 6.72 7.45 -12.70
C THR A 85 5.80 6.25 -12.94
N MET A 86 6.33 5.04 -13.10
CA MET A 86 5.55 3.89 -13.58
C MET A 86 5.42 2.79 -12.52
N GLU A 87 6.54 2.21 -12.10
CA GLU A 87 6.54 0.93 -11.37
C GLU A 87 5.87 1.06 -10.00
N HIS A 88 6.29 2.06 -9.21
CA HIS A 88 5.74 2.33 -7.88
C HIS A 88 4.24 2.62 -7.94
N THR A 89 3.83 3.54 -8.82
CA THR A 89 2.44 3.98 -8.95
C THR A 89 1.54 2.82 -9.37
N LEU A 90 1.94 2.03 -10.38
CA LEU A 90 1.17 0.87 -10.84
C LEU A 90 1.03 -0.19 -9.74
N MET A 91 2.13 -0.52 -9.05
CA MET A 91 2.09 -1.48 -7.94
C MET A 91 1.18 -1.00 -6.79
N MET A 92 1.22 0.29 -6.43
CA MET A 92 0.34 0.86 -5.40
C MET A 92 -1.13 0.84 -5.81
N LEU A 93 -1.45 1.10 -7.09
CA LEU A 93 -2.81 1.01 -7.61
C LEU A 93 -3.35 -0.43 -7.56
N ILE A 94 -2.53 -1.41 -7.92
CA ILE A 94 -2.91 -2.83 -7.79
C ILE A 94 -3.14 -3.17 -6.31
N ALA A 95 -2.24 -2.75 -5.42
CA ALA A 95 -2.35 -3.01 -3.99
C ALA A 95 -3.64 -2.41 -3.37
N VAL A 96 -4.01 -1.17 -3.71
CA VAL A 96 -5.24 -0.56 -3.17
C VAL A 96 -6.50 -1.25 -3.67
N ILE A 97 -6.53 -1.71 -4.93
CA ILE A 97 -7.64 -2.51 -5.47
C ILE A 97 -7.78 -3.81 -4.71
N LEU A 98 -6.68 -4.53 -4.47
CA LEU A 98 -6.69 -5.77 -3.70
C LEU A 98 -7.20 -5.55 -2.26
N ILE A 99 -6.74 -4.48 -1.60
CA ILE A 99 -7.20 -4.12 -0.24
C ILE A 99 -8.70 -3.81 -0.23
N THR A 100 -9.22 -3.09 -1.23
CA THR A 100 -10.66 -2.82 -1.37
C THR A 100 -11.47 -4.10 -1.54
N ILE A 101 -11.00 -5.03 -2.37
CA ILE A 101 -11.68 -6.32 -2.57
C ILE A 101 -11.62 -7.17 -1.28
N GLY A 102 -10.47 -7.20 -0.62
CA GLY A 102 -10.28 -7.90 0.66
C GLY A 102 -11.19 -7.36 1.76
N HIS A 103 -11.34 -6.04 1.86
CA HIS A 103 -12.30 -5.41 2.76
C HIS A 103 -13.74 -5.84 2.45
N GLY A 104 -14.13 -5.82 1.17
CA GLY A 104 -15.43 -6.33 0.76
C GLY A 104 -15.64 -7.79 1.14
N ALA A 105 -14.59 -8.62 1.10
CA ALA A 105 -14.65 -10.03 1.45
C ALA A 105 -14.89 -10.26 2.96
N VAL A 106 -14.16 -9.59 3.84
CA VAL A 106 -14.39 -9.71 5.29
C VAL A 106 -15.73 -9.11 5.70
N LYS A 107 -16.17 -8.02 5.06
CA LYS A 107 -17.50 -7.45 5.28
C LYS A 107 -18.61 -8.49 5.01
N ARG A 108 -18.39 -9.35 4.00
CA ARG A 108 -19.26 -10.49 3.62
C ARG A 108 -18.95 -11.80 4.37
N GLY A 109 -18.08 -11.79 5.37
CA GLY A 109 -17.84 -12.95 6.24
C GLY A 109 -16.76 -13.92 5.77
N SER A 110 -15.85 -13.53 4.87
CA SER A 110 -14.83 -14.44 4.32
C SER A 110 -13.40 -14.06 4.71
N PHE A 111 -12.87 -14.67 5.77
CA PHE A 111 -11.46 -14.55 6.16
C PHE A 111 -10.49 -15.11 5.10
N LYS A 112 -10.84 -16.22 4.44
CA LYS A 112 -9.99 -16.83 3.40
C LYS A 112 -9.68 -15.84 2.28
N LYS A 113 -10.72 -15.17 1.77
CA LYS A 113 -10.57 -14.19 0.70
C LYS A 113 -9.81 -12.96 1.19
N GLU A 114 -10.17 -12.41 2.36
CA GLU A 114 -9.44 -11.30 2.98
C GLU A 114 -7.94 -11.60 3.09
N PHE A 115 -7.57 -12.76 3.63
CA PHE A 115 -6.19 -13.17 3.80
C PHE A 115 -5.42 -13.12 2.48
N TRP A 116 -5.91 -13.78 1.43
CA TRP A 116 -5.19 -13.82 0.15
C TRP A 116 -5.05 -12.44 -0.50
N TYR A 117 -6.12 -11.64 -0.50
CA TYR A 117 -6.07 -10.29 -1.06
C TYR A 117 -5.09 -9.39 -0.30
N TYR A 118 -5.15 -9.39 1.04
CA TYR A 118 -4.26 -8.57 1.87
C TYR A 118 -2.82 -9.07 1.84
N PHE A 119 -2.60 -10.38 1.76
CA PHE A 119 -1.26 -10.97 1.68
C PHE A 119 -0.57 -10.60 0.36
N ILE A 120 -1.27 -10.74 -0.77
CA ILE A 120 -0.73 -10.34 -2.08
C ILE A 120 -0.48 -8.82 -2.10
N ALA A 121 -1.42 -8.02 -1.57
CA ALA A 121 -1.22 -6.57 -1.45
C ALA A 121 0.00 -6.23 -0.59
N LEU A 122 0.21 -6.93 0.53
CA LEU A 122 1.37 -6.73 1.40
C LEU A 122 2.68 -7.01 0.65
N VAL A 123 2.77 -8.11 -0.09
CA VAL A 123 3.96 -8.45 -0.89
C VAL A 123 4.25 -7.36 -1.93
N ILE A 124 3.22 -6.91 -2.65
CA ILE A 124 3.35 -5.83 -3.64
C ILE A 124 3.83 -4.54 -2.97
N ILE A 125 3.24 -4.17 -1.82
CA ILE A 125 3.63 -2.98 -1.08
C ILE A 125 5.09 -3.07 -0.64
N LEU A 126 5.51 -4.19 -0.04
CA LEU A 126 6.90 -4.38 0.38
C LEU A 126 7.88 -4.29 -0.80
N ALA A 127 7.53 -4.81 -1.97
CA ALA A 127 8.37 -4.70 -3.18
C ALA A 127 8.43 -3.26 -3.74
N ALA A 128 7.33 -2.54 -3.64
CA ALA A 128 7.16 -1.20 -4.20
C ALA A 128 7.61 -0.07 -3.27
N ILE A 129 7.86 -0.32 -1.99
CA ILE A 129 8.45 0.69 -1.11
C ILE A 129 9.91 0.95 -1.55
N PRO A 130 10.30 2.22 -1.78
CA PRO A 130 11.67 2.57 -2.13
C PRO A 130 12.55 2.55 -0.88
N TRP A 131 12.87 1.35 -0.39
CA TRP A 131 13.67 1.19 0.83
C TRP A 131 15.07 1.83 0.70
N PRO A 132 15.66 2.31 1.81
CA PRO A 132 16.98 2.95 1.77
C PRO A 132 18.12 2.07 1.26
N PHE A 133 18.00 0.75 1.43
CA PHE A 133 18.97 -0.20 0.88
C PHE A 133 18.88 -0.33 -0.65
N ARG A 134 17.83 0.18 -1.29
CA ARG A 134 17.76 0.33 -2.75
C ARG A 134 18.44 1.64 -3.15
N THR A 135 19.76 1.71 -2.97
CA THR A 135 20.58 2.92 -3.12
C THR A 135 20.34 3.66 -4.45
N MET A 136 20.05 2.93 -5.54
CA MET A 136 19.72 3.51 -6.85
C MET A 136 18.45 4.39 -6.87
N LEU A 137 17.56 4.28 -5.89
CA LEU A 137 16.31 5.05 -5.81
C LEU A 137 16.44 6.35 -5.00
N GLY A 138 17.49 6.48 -4.18
CA GLY A 138 17.78 7.67 -3.38
C GLY A 138 16.63 8.09 -2.46
N SER A 139 16.09 7.14 -1.69
CA SER A 139 15.00 7.36 -0.73
C SER A 139 15.43 7.04 0.70
N GLY A 140 14.91 7.80 1.67
CA GLY A 140 15.14 7.59 3.10
C GLY A 140 14.05 6.73 3.76
N TRP A 141 14.21 6.48 5.06
CA TRP A 141 13.17 5.85 5.88
C TRP A 141 11.95 6.77 6.06
N PHE A 142 12.16 8.09 5.95
CA PHE A 142 11.18 9.17 6.04
C PHE A 142 11.32 10.13 4.88
#